data_AF-A0A7W6BVS2-F1
#
_entry.id   AF-A0A7W6BVS2-F1
#
_cell.length_a   1.000
_cell.length_b   1.000
_cell.length_c   1.000
_cell.angle_alpha   90.00
_cell.angle_beta   90.00
_cell.angle_gamma   90.00
#
_symmetry.space_group_name_H-M   'P 1'
#
loop_
_entity.id
_entity.type
_entity.pdbx_description
1 polymer ?
#
loop_
_entity_poly.entity_id
_entity_poly.type
_entity_poly.pdbx_seq_one_letter_code
_entity_poly.pdbx_strand_id
1 'polypeptide(L)'
;MDTLSLADFQTDSPIHPDADVVSDEFPFRAFSRAQRDLLELIPIPGAAIALDEALLVVGNDHAHPYGQIIVLMNRGVIDAEYDGDVIDPEIILRRL
;
A
#
# COMPACT_ATOMS: atom_id res chain seq x y z
N MET A 1 42.99 6.71 -25.49
CA MET A 1 41.57 7.13 -25.48
C MET A 1 40.77 5.85 -25.42
N ASP A 2 40.59 5.35 -24.20
CA ASP A 2 40.02 4.04 -23.93
C ASP A 2 38.52 4.19 -23.70
N THR A 3 37.75 3.55 -24.58
CA THR A 3 36.30 3.44 -24.50
C THR A 3 35.92 2.53 -23.33
N LEU A 4 35.36 3.10 -22.27
CA LEU A 4 34.73 2.37 -21.18
C LEU A 4 33.54 1.56 -21.74
N SER A 5 33.71 0.25 -21.80
CA SER A 5 32.68 -0.73 -22.09
C SER A 5 31.78 -0.87 -20.84
N LEU A 6 30.59 -0.28 -20.90
CA LEU A 6 29.50 -0.50 -19.94
C LEU A 6 28.91 -1.90 -20.15
N ALA A 7 29.56 -2.91 -19.60
CA ALA A 7 28.99 -4.23 -19.41
C ALA A 7 29.19 -4.63 -17.94
N ASP A 8 28.13 -5.20 -17.37
CA ASP A 8 28.11 -5.95 -16.10
C ASP A 8 27.80 -5.17 -14.80
N PHE A 9 26.69 -4.43 -14.81
CA PHE A 9 25.82 -4.36 -13.62
C PHE A 9 24.64 -5.33 -13.81
N GLN A 10 24.91 -6.64 -13.75
CA GLN A 10 23.88 -7.63 -13.45
C GLN A 10 23.70 -7.69 -11.94
N THR A 11 22.80 -6.87 -11.42
CA THR A 11 22.21 -7.09 -10.10
C THR A 11 21.22 -8.24 -10.24
N ASP A 12 21.72 -9.46 -10.05
CA ASP A 12 20.93 -10.69 -10.03
C ASP A 12 20.17 -10.75 -8.70
N SER A 13 19.17 -9.86 -8.56
CA SER A 13 18.14 -10.00 -7.54
C SER A 13 17.03 -10.86 -8.16
N PRO A 14 16.65 -11.98 -7.55
CA PRO A 14 15.48 -12.71 -8.01
C PRO A 14 14.29 -11.75 -7.92
N ILE A 15 13.70 -11.42 -9.06
CA ILE A 15 12.37 -10.83 -9.13
C ILE A 15 11.47 -11.89 -8.51
N HIS A 16 11.19 -11.74 -7.22
CA HIS A 16 10.17 -12.52 -6.55
C HIS A 16 8.87 -12.25 -7.31
N PRO A 17 8.16 -13.28 -7.80
CA PRO A 17 6.88 -13.06 -8.43
C PRO A 17 5.89 -12.68 -7.32
N ASP A 18 5.86 -11.40 -6.96
CA ASP A 18 4.70 -10.74 -6.35
C ASP A 18 3.60 -10.63 -7.42
N ALA A 19 3.27 -11.77 -8.03
CA ALA A 19 2.33 -11.90 -9.12
C ALA A 19 1.03 -12.46 -8.55
N ASP A 20 0.31 -11.61 -7.81
CA ASP A 20 -1.15 -11.62 -7.83
C ASP A 20 -1.69 -10.19 -7.64
N VAL A 21 -1.11 -9.25 -8.38
CA VAL A 21 -1.84 -8.04 -8.77
C VAL A 21 -2.92 -8.49 -9.75
N VAL A 22 -4.11 -8.74 -9.22
CA VAL A 22 -5.29 -9.13 -9.98
C VAL A 22 -5.61 -8.03 -11.00
N SER A 23 -5.47 -8.41 -12.28
CA SER A 23 -5.99 -7.79 -13.51
C SER A 23 -6.39 -6.30 -13.45
N ASP A 24 -5.66 -5.50 -14.24
CA ASP A 24 -5.81 -4.07 -14.40
C ASP A 24 -6.96 -3.62 -15.32
N GLU A 25 -7.91 -4.50 -15.66
CA GLU A 25 -9.01 -4.16 -16.57
C GLU A 25 -10.31 -3.77 -15.82
N PHE A 26 -10.81 -2.58 -16.13
CA PHE A 26 -12.12 -2.10 -15.69
C PHE A 26 -13.23 -3.06 -16.16
N PRO A 27 -14.23 -3.44 -15.33
CA PRO A 27 -14.59 -2.92 -14.00
C PRO A 27 -14.09 -3.74 -12.78
N PHE A 28 -13.10 -4.63 -12.92
CA PHE A 28 -12.84 -5.71 -11.95
C PHE A 28 -11.60 -5.54 -11.04
N ARG A 29 -11.29 -4.33 -10.57
CA ARG A 29 -10.23 -4.19 -9.55
C ARG A 29 -10.73 -4.64 -8.17
N ALA A 30 -10.81 -5.95 -7.96
CA ALA A 30 -11.09 -6.53 -6.65
C ALA A 30 -10.03 -6.06 -5.64
N PHE A 31 -10.46 -5.82 -4.40
CA PHE A 31 -9.54 -5.62 -3.28
C PHE A 31 -9.00 -6.98 -2.84
N SER A 32 -7.72 -7.02 -2.46
CA SER A 32 -7.17 -8.19 -1.79
C SER A 32 -7.93 -8.46 -0.48
N ARG A 33 -7.78 -9.64 0.11
CA ARG A 33 -8.41 -9.95 1.40
C ARG A 33 -7.99 -8.95 2.48
N ALA A 34 -6.69 -8.79 2.71
CA ALA A 34 -6.15 -7.76 3.61
C ALA A 34 -6.67 -6.34 3.34
N GLN A 35 -6.83 -5.93 2.09
CA GLN A 35 -7.41 -4.61 1.77
C GLN A 35 -8.89 -4.54 2.16
N ARG A 36 -9.66 -5.61 1.99
CA ARG A 36 -11.06 -5.66 2.47
C ARG A 36 -11.12 -5.64 3.99
N ASP A 37 -10.29 -6.44 4.65
CA ASP A 37 -10.22 -6.51 6.10
C ASP A 37 -9.87 -5.13 6.71
N LEU A 38 -8.94 -4.38 6.08
CA LEU A 38 -8.66 -3.00 6.46
C LEU A 38 -9.88 -2.08 6.26
N LEU A 39 -10.56 -2.15 5.10
CA LEU A 39 -11.73 -1.32 4.81
C LEU A 39 -12.94 -1.63 5.69
N GLU A 40 -13.04 -2.85 6.23
CA GLU A 40 -14.06 -3.23 7.21
C GLU A 40 -13.84 -2.55 8.57
N LEU A 41 -12.61 -2.17 8.91
CA LEU A 41 -12.31 -1.39 10.12
C LEU A 41 -12.69 0.10 9.97
N ILE A 42 -12.68 0.61 8.74
CA ILE A 42 -13.09 1.99 8.40
C ILE A 42 -14.25 1.99 7.38
N PRO A 43 -15.44 1.49 7.77
CA PRO A 43 -16.50 1.10 6.84
C PRO A 43 -17.24 2.28 6.20
N ILE A 44 -17.16 3.46 6.80
CA ILE A 44 -17.91 4.66 6.37
C ILE A 44 -16.96 5.83 6.10
N PRO A 45 -17.32 6.75 5.19
CA PRO A 45 -16.54 7.96 4.96
C PRO A 45 -16.28 8.73 6.25
N GLY A 46 -15.05 9.21 6.42
CA GLY A 46 -14.60 9.90 7.63
C GLY A 46 -14.14 8.98 8.76
N ALA A 47 -14.44 7.68 8.73
CA ALA A 47 -13.82 6.74 9.68
C ALA A 47 -12.30 6.71 9.46
N ALA A 48 -11.54 6.61 10.55
CA ALA A 48 -10.08 6.66 10.50
C ALA A 48 -9.47 5.51 11.31
N ILE A 49 -8.27 5.10 10.91
CA ILE A 49 -7.44 4.11 11.59
C ILE A 49 -5.99 4.60 11.58
N ALA A 50 -5.24 4.30 12.64
CA ALA A 50 -3.81 4.60 12.68
C ALA A 50 -3.05 3.87 11.56
N LEU A 51 -2.01 4.50 11.00
CA LEU A 51 -1.20 3.87 9.96
C LEU A 51 -0.55 2.58 10.48
N ASP A 52 -0.05 2.56 11.71
CA ASP A 52 0.59 1.40 12.31
C ASP A 52 -0.40 0.22 12.45
N GLU A 53 -1.63 0.49 12.86
CA GLU A 53 -2.69 -0.53 12.92
C GLU A 53 -3.05 -1.05 11.53
N ALA A 54 -3.16 -0.17 10.53
CA ALA A 54 -3.43 -0.57 9.16
C ALA A 54 -2.31 -1.45 8.58
N LEU A 55 -1.06 -1.14 8.89
CA LEU A 55 0.10 -1.94 8.48
C LEU A 55 0.08 -3.33 9.11
N LEU A 56 -0.36 -3.44 10.37
CA LEU A 56 -0.53 -4.74 11.03
C LEU A 56 -1.60 -5.59 10.35
N VAL A 57 -2.75 -4.99 9.99
CA VAL A 57 -3.85 -5.70 9.32
C VAL A 57 -3.39 -6.22 7.97
N VAL A 58 -2.81 -5.34 7.15
CA VAL A 58 -2.39 -5.66 5.78
C VAL A 58 -1.17 -6.59 5.76
N GLY A 59 -0.25 -6.41 6.70
CA GLY A 59 0.99 -7.17 6.84
C GLY A 59 0.77 -8.66 7.16
N ASN A 60 -0.44 -9.05 7.58
CA ASN A 60 -0.78 -10.45 7.78
C ASN A 60 -0.77 -11.25 6.47
N ASP A 61 -1.15 -10.63 5.35
CA ASP A 61 -1.29 -11.30 4.05
C ASP A 61 -0.26 -10.81 3.01
N HIS A 62 0.48 -9.72 3.27
CA HIS A 62 1.41 -9.10 2.30
C HIS A 62 2.78 -8.79 2.89
N ALA A 63 3.85 -9.10 2.15
CA ALA A 63 5.22 -8.73 2.51
C ALA A 63 5.49 -7.21 2.42
N HIS A 64 4.68 -6.49 1.63
CA HIS A 64 4.82 -5.05 1.37
C HIS A 64 3.52 -4.29 1.71
N PRO A 65 3.17 -4.14 3.00
CA PRO A 65 1.88 -3.57 3.41
C PRO A 65 1.70 -2.11 3.02
N TYR A 66 2.78 -1.31 3.05
CA TYR A 66 2.76 0.08 2.57
C TYR A 66 2.32 0.20 1.10
N GLY A 67 2.80 -0.70 0.24
CA GLY A 67 2.42 -0.68 -1.18
C GLY A 67 0.92 -0.91 -1.37
N GLN A 68 0.33 -1.80 -0.58
CA GLN A 68 -1.11 -2.07 -0.63
C GLN A 68 -1.95 -0.90 -0.13
N ILE A 69 -1.47 -0.16 0.88
CA ILE A 69 -2.11 1.08 1.37
C ILE A 69 -2.05 2.15 0.28
N ILE A 70 -0.90 2.35 -0.36
CA ILE A 70 -0.74 3.30 -1.47
C ILE A 70 -1.68 2.95 -2.63
N VAL A 71 -1.91 1.67 -2.92
CA VAL A 71 -2.91 1.26 -3.93
C VAL A 71 -4.31 1.73 -3.55
N LEU A 72 -4.72 1.66 -2.28
CA LEU A 72 -6.02 2.17 -1.83
C LEU A 72 -6.10 3.70 -1.94
N MET A 73 -5.03 4.41 -1.63
CA MET A 73 -4.94 5.87 -1.79
C MET A 73 -5.05 6.28 -3.27
N ASN A 74 -4.28 5.65 -4.14
CA ASN A 74 -4.31 5.90 -5.59
C ASN A 74 -5.66 5.56 -6.23
N ARG A 75 -6.43 4.67 -5.61
CA ARG A 75 -7.81 4.35 -6.01
C ARG A 75 -8.85 5.33 -5.45
N GLY A 76 -8.45 6.31 -4.63
CA GLY A 76 -9.35 7.28 -4.01
C GLY A 76 -10.29 6.66 -2.98
N VAL A 77 -9.87 5.58 -2.33
CA VAL A 77 -10.67 4.85 -1.32
C VAL A 77 -10.35 5.37 0.07
N ILE A 78 -9.09 5.73 0.31
CA ILE A 78 -8.64 6.29 1.57
C ILE A 78 -7.71 7.48 1.30
N ASP A 79 -7.56 8.33 2.29
CA ASP A 79 -6.56 9.39 2.33
C ASP A 79 -5.68 9.24 3.56
N ALA A 80 -4.52 9.87 3.57
CA ALA A 80 -3.60 9.87 4.70
C ALA A 80 -3.40 11.31 5.19
N GLU A 81 -3.59 11.52 6.49
CA GLU A 81 -3.42 12.81 7.13
C GLU A 81 -2.74 12.65 8.51
N TYR A 82 -2.25 13.75 9.06
CA TYR A 82 -1.75 13.77 10.44
C TYR A 82 -2.88 14.08 11.40
N ASP A 83 -2.98 13.34 12.50
CA ASP A 83 -3.83 13.70 13.63
C ASP A 83 -3.23 14.92 14.34
N GLY A 84 -3.79 16.10 14.06
CA GLY A 84 -3.31 17.38 14.58
C GLY A 84 -3.77 17.72 16.00
N ASP A 85 -4.64 16.91 16.59
CA ASP A 85 -5.26 17.20 17.90
C ASP A 85 -4.47 16.61 19.09
N VAL A 86 -3.34 15.95 18.82
CA VAL A 86 -2.48 15.29 19.81
C VAL A 86 -1.09 15.93 19.91
N ILE A 87 -0.43 15.73 21.06
CA ILE A 87 0.91 16.29 21.34
C ILE A 87 1.98 15.67 20.41
N ASP A 88 1.78 14.42 20.00
CA ASP A 88 2.64 13.69 19.08
C ASP A 88 1.80 13.25 17.86
N PRO A 89 1.85 14.00 16.74
CA PRO A 89 0.96 13.77 15.61
C PRO A 89 1.28 12.46 14.90
N GLU A 90 0.32 11.54 14.92
CA GLU A 90 0.39 10.27 14.22
C GLU A 90 -0.23 10.35 12.82
N ILE A 91 0.23 9.53 11.89
CA ILE A 91 -0.42 9.39 10.58
C ILE A 91 -1.65 8.50 10.73
N ILE A 92 -2.81 9.03 10.32
CA ILE A 92 -4.05 8.28 10.24
C ILE A 92 -4.48 8.11 8.79
N LEU A 93 -5.09 6.98 8.49
CA LEU A 93 -5.74 6.69 7.23
C LEU A 93 -7.23 6.91 7.38
N ARG A 94 -7.80 7.80 6.56
CA ARG A 94 -9.22 8.16 6.61
C ARG A 94 -9.96 7.62 5.39
N ARG A 95 -11.15 7.07 5.59
CA ARG A 95 -12.02 6.63 4.50
C ARG A 95 -12.56 7.83 3.73
N LEU A 96 -12.38 7.81 2.42
CA LEU A 96 -13.01 8.73 1.46
C LEU A 96 -14.42 8.28 1.08
#